data_AF-A0A523XDQ6-F1
#
_entry.id   AF-A0A523XDQ6-F1
#
_cell.length_a   1.000
_cell.length_b   1.000
_cell.length_c   1.000
_cell.angle_alpha   90.00
_cell.angle_beta   90.00
_cell.angle_gamma   90.00
#
_symmetry.space_group_name_H-M   'P 1'
#
loop_
_entity.id
_entity.type
_entity.pdbx_description
1 polymer ?
#
loop_
_entity_poly.entity_id
_entity_poly.type
_entity_poly.pdbx_seq_one_letter_code
_entity_poly.pdbx_strand_id
1 'polypeptide(L)'
;MTLYIIQSTGEMTECTNKEVALASSNVLVVISHNQKKIYTWIGSQSSPHSKFACARETARLRMELGYKIVNLEESSTNNEFLEAIDEAINAPSGGSATKPKPKPITATKKAPVKKETSKAKPKTATKKAPVKKETSKPKPKEKKETEPTQYETKAVKTKIIDVEHIFKQLEVLPPMEGSIRDYILVGDSLFIAPENIEKSDSESKVQLPDGSFVADDYVPRLFLENGKIIAVELWRQN
;
A
#
# COMPACT_ATOMS: atom_id res chain seq x y z
N MET A 1 8.02 23.31 -9.18
CA MET A 1 7.05 22.32 -8.69
C MET A 1 6.01 22.09 -9.76
N THR A 2 5.22 21.02 -9.69
CA THR A 2 4.10 20.79 -10.61
C THR A 2 2.83 20.46 -9.85
N LEU A 3 1.70 21.03 -10.29
CA LEU A 3 0.38 20.87 -9.70
C LEU A 3 -0.53 20.14 -10.69
N TYR A 4 -1.12 19.03 -10.24
CA TYR A 4 -2.04 18.24 -11.04
C TYR A 4 -3.40 18.09 -10.35
N ILE A 5 -4.47 18.10 -11.15
CA ILE A 5 -5.83 17.71 -10.77
C ILE A 5 -6.11 16.32 -11.35
N ILE A 6 -6.70 15.46 -10.53
CA ILE A 6 -7.26 14.17 -10.98
C ILE A 6 -8.72 14.37 -11.34
N GLN A 7 -9.04 14.19 -12.62
CA GLN A 7 -10.40 14.31 -13.12
C GLN A 7 -11.27 13.12 -12.68
N SER A 8 -12.59 13.26 -12.84
CA SER A 8 -13.55 12.16 -12.61
C SER A 8 -13.34 10.97 -13.55
N THR A 9 -12.65 11.16 -14.68
CA THR A 9 -12.22 10.10 -15.61
C THR A 9 -11.03 9.30 -15.09
N GLY A 10 -10.38 9.76 -14.01
CA GLY A 10 -9.14 9.20 -13.49
C GLY A 10 -7.88 9.66 -14.24
N GLU A 11 -8.01 10.60 -15.18
CA GLU A 11 -6.87 11.23 -15.85
C GLU A 11 -6.28 12.36 -15.00
N MET A 12 -4.95 12.52 -15.10
CA MET A 12 -4.19 13.57 -14.42
C MET A 12 -3.91 14.73 -15.37
N THR A 13 -4.37 15.93 -15.02
CA THR A 13 -4.17 17.15 -15.83
C THR A 13 -3.49 18.23 -15.01
N GLU A 14 -2.55 18.94 -15.61
CA GLU A 14 -1.85 20.06 -14.97
C GLU A 14 -2.83 21.23 -14.73
N CYS A 15 -2.74 21.86 -13.57
CA CYS A 15 -3.56 23.01 -13.21
C CYS A 15 -2.69 24.20 -12.82
N THR A 16 -3.06 25.39 -13.30
CA THR A 16 -2.40 26.65 -12.98
C THR A 16 -3.27 27.56 -12.11
N ASN A 17 -4.53 27.19 -11.84
CA ASN A 17 -5.46 28.01 -11.07
C ASN A 17 -5.68 27.42 -9.67
N LYS A 18 -5.31 28.19 -8.64
CA LYS A 18 -5.42 27.82 -7.23
C LYS A 18 -6.86 27.54 -6.79
N GLU A 19 -7.79 28.40 -7.18
CA GLU A 19 -9.18 28.33 -6.76
C GLU A 19 -9.87 27.09 -7.35
N VAL A 20 -9.57 26.79 -8.61
CA VAL A 20 -10.07 25.58 -9.29
C VAL A 20 -9.43 24.33 -8.69
N ALA A 21 -8.14 24.39 -8.35
CA ALA A 21 -7.45 23.28 -7.71
C ALA A 21 -8.07 22.93 -6.36
N LEU A 22 -8.24 23.91 -5.48
CA LEU A 22 -8.72 23.74 -4.10
C LEU A 22 -10.24 23.55 -3.96
N ALA A 23 -10.96 23.24 -5.05
CA ALA A 23 -12.38 22.94 -4.96
C ALA A 23 -12.64 21.62 -4.21
N SER A 24 -13.63 21.60 -3.32
CA SER A 24 -13.96 20.44 -2.46
C SER A 24 -14.32 19.16 -3.23
N SER A 25 -14.70 19.27 -4.52
CA SER A 25 -14.98 18.13 -5.41
C SER A 25 -13.74 17.47 -6.00
N ASN A 26 -12.59 18.13 -5.91
CA ASN A 26 -11.39 17.77 -6.65
C ASN A 26 -10.41 16.97 -5.77
N VAL A 27 -9.49 16.29 -6.45
CA VAL A 27 -8.35 15.62 -5.83
C VAL A 27 -7.10 16.13 -6.53
N LEU A 28 -6.09 16.49 -5.75
CA LEU A 28 -4.87 17.14 -6.22
C LEU A 28 -3.65 16.30 -5.91
N VAL A 29 -2.65 16.43 -6.78
CA VAL A 29 -1.29 15.95 -6.55
C VAL A 29 -0.33 17.10 -6.79
N VAL A 30 0.47 17.43 -5.78
CA VAL A 30 1.53 18.46 -5.86
C VAL A 30 2.88 17.79 -5.73
N ILE A 31 3.76 18.01 -6.70
CA ILE A 31 5.12 17.46 -6.68
C ILE A 31 6.10 18.58 -6.33
N SER A 32 6.64 18.48 -5.12
CA SER A 32 7.69 19.36 -4.60
C SER A 32 9.04 18.70 -4.78
N HIS A 33 9.77 19.10 -5.84
CA HIS A 33 11.14 18.62 -6.08
C HIS A 33 12.12 19.12 -5.01
N ASN A 34 11.91 20.33 -4.50
CA ASN A 34 12.77 20.97 -3.52
C ASN A 34 12.72 20.23 -2.17
N GLN A 35 11.51 19.84 -1.73
CA GLN A 35 11.34 19.11 -0.47
C GLN A 35 11.37 17.59 -0.65
N LYS A 36 11.49 17.09 -1.89
CA LYS A 36 11.38 15.66 -2.24
C LYS A 36 10.09 15.02 -1.68
N LYS A 37 8.98 15.76 -1.77
CA LYS A 37 7.66 15.34 -1.28
C LYS A 37 6.63 15.34 -2.41
N ILE A 38 5.69 14.41 -2.33
CA ILE A 38 4.48 14.36 -3.15
C ILE A 38 3.31 14.58 -2.20
N TYR A 39 2.62 15.70 -2.32
CA TYR A 39 1.42 15.97 -1.55
C TYR A 39 0.20 15.48 -2.31
N THR A 40 -0.64 14.73 -1.61
CA THR A 40 -1.94 14.28 -2.09
C THR A 40 -3.00 15.04 -1.30
N TRP A 41 -3.84 15.82 -1.96
CA TRP A 41 -4.93 16.54 -1.28
C TRP A 41 -6.28 16.05 -1.76
N ILE A 42 -7.15 15.70 -0.82
CA ILE A 42 -8.46 15.10 -1.07
C ILE A 42 -9.55 16.06 -0.60
N GLY A 43 -10.32 16.59 -1.55
CA GLY A 43 -11.52 17.36 -1.26
C GLY A 43 -12.60 16.52 -0.58
N SER A 44 -13.35 17.11 0.33
CA SER A 44 -14.40 16.46 1.13
C SER A 44 -15.53 15.86 0.28
N GLN A 45 -15.83 16.48 -0.87
CA GLN A 45 -16.87 16.07 -1.83
C GLN A 45 -16.32 15.30 -3.03
N SER A 46 -15.05 14.91 -2.99
CA SER A 46 -14.43 14.18 -4.10
C SER A 46 -14.98 12.77 -4.27
N SER A 47 -15.12 12.35 -5.53
CA SER A 47 -15.67 11.02 -5.85
C SER A 47 -14.71 9.90 -5.42
N PRO A 48 -15.22 8.72 -5.01
CA PRO A 48 -14.38 7.56 -4.71
C PRO A 48 -13.44 7.20 -5.87
N HIS A 49 -13.93 7.33 -7.12
CA HIS A 49 -13.15 7.04 -8.31
C HIS A 49 -11.90 7.93 -8.41
N SER A 50 -12.06 9.25 -8.22
CA SER A 50 -10.95 10.20 -8.22
C SER A 50 -9.94 9.91 -7.10
N LYS A 51 -10.40 9.51 -5.91
CA LYS A 51 -9.52 9.11 -4.80
C LYS A 51 -8.66 7.90 -5.14
N PHE A 52 -9.25 6.85 -5.72
CA PHE A 52 -8.50 5.66 -6.16
C PHE A 52 -7.53 5.96 -7.29
N ALA A 53 -7.95 6.76 -8.28
CA ALA A 53 -7.09 7.18 -9.37
C ALA A 53 -5.89 7.97 -8.84
N CYS A 54 -6.12 8.88 -7.90
CA CYS A 54 -5.07 9.64 -7.23
C CYS A 54 -4.08 8.73 -6.49
N ALA A 55 -4.58 7.82 -5.64
CA ALA A 55 -3.71 6.89 -4.92
C ALA A 55 -2.82 6.06 -5.86
N ARG A 56 -3.38 5.61 -7.00
CA ARG A 56 -2.64 4.88 -8.03
C ARG A 56 -1.55 5.74 -8.67
N GLU A 57 -1.86 6.96 -9.08
CA GLU A 57 -0.88 7.86 -9.71
C GLU A 57 0.20 8.29 -8.72
N THR A 58 -0.15 8.61 -7.48
CA THR A 58 0.82 8.95 -6.43
C THR A 58 1.75 7.77 -6.13
N ALA A 59 1.25 6.53 -6.08
CA ALA A 59 2.09 5.35 -5.93
C ALA A 59 3.05 5.18 -7.12
N ARG A 60 2.58 5.42 -8.35
CA ARG A 60 3.43 5.42 -9.56
C ARG A 60 4.54 6.48 -9.47
N LEU A 61 4.19 7.71 -9.11
CA LEU A 61 5.13 8.83 -8.95
C LEU A 61 6.15 8.57 -7.84
N ARG A 62 5.76 7.95 -6.73
CA ARG A 62 6.69 7.54 -5.66
C ARG A 62 7.71 6.53 -6.17
N MET A 63 7.32 5.54 -6.97
CA MET A 63 8.27 4.59 -7.55
C MET A 63 9.22 5.24 -8.56
N GLU A 64 8.73 6.24 -9.31
CA GLU A 64 9.51 6.94 -10.32
C GLU A 64 10.50 7.96 -9.72
N LEU A 65 10.07 8.70 -8.70
CA LEU A 65 10.82 9.81 -8.12
C LEU A 65 11.50 9.48 -6.78
N GLY A 66 11.01 8.46 -6.05
CA GLY A 66 11.51 8.11 -4.72
C GLY A 66 11.13 9.09 -3.61
N TYR A 67 10.12 9.96 -3.83
CA TYR A 67 9.74 11.02 -2.90
C TYR A 67 8.79 10.52 -1.80
N LYS A 68 8.79 11.20 -0.64
CA LYS A 68 7.85 10.90 0.48
C LYS A 68 6.44 11.36 0.11
N ILE A 69 5.44 10.50 0.33
CA ILE A 69 4.04 10.87 0.12
C ILE A 69 3.49 11.51 1.40
N VAL A 70 2.79 12.64 1.26
CA VAL A 70 2.05 13.29 2.35
C VAL A 70 0.59 13.38 1.94
N ASN A 71 -0.29 12.69 2.66
CA ASN A 71 -1.73 12.70 2.40
C ASN A 71 -2.40 13.76 3.27
N LEU A 72 -3.22 14.59 2.64
CA LEU A 72 -3.93 15.70 3.26
C LEU A 72 -5.40 15.62 2.87
N GLU A 73 -6.26 15.90 3.84
CA GLU A 73 -7.68 16.11 3.61
C GLU A 73 -7.99 17.60 3.64
N GLU A 74 -9.09 18.02 3.02
CA GLU A 74 -9.54 19.42 3.01
C GLU A 74 -9.58 20.06 4.41
N SER A 75 -10.07 19.31 5.41
CA SER A 75 -10.16 19.76 6.81
C SER A 75 -8.80 19.83 7.53
N SER A 76 -7.77 19.15 7.01
CA SER A 76 -6.43 19.04 7.60
C SER A 76 -5.39 19.69 6.70
N THR A 77 -5.76 20.76 5.99
CA THR A 77 -4.87 21.47 5.09
C THR A 77 -3.83 22.29 5.87
N ASN A 78 -2.55 22.01 5.65
CA ASN A 78 -1.43 22.67 6.35
C ASN A 78 -0.83 23.82 5.53
N ASN A 79 -0.21 24.79 6.21
CA ASN A 79 0.46 25.93 5.56
C ASN A 79 1.59 25.48 4.60
N GLU A 80 2.35 24.45 4.96
CA GLU A 80 3.41 23.89 4.11
C GLU A 80 2.89 23.46 2.73
N PHE A 81 1.67 22.92 2.69
CA PHE A 81 1.03 22.51 1.44
C PHE A 81 0.51 23.70 0.63
N LEU A 82 -0.04 24.72 1.29
CA LEU A 82 -0.50 25.94 0.62
C LEU A 82 0.66 26.68 -0.04
N GLU A 83 1.80 26.76 0.64
CA GLU A 83 3.05 27.30 0.09
C GLU A 83 3.52 26.49 -1.13
N ALA A 84 3.45 25.15 -1.06
CA ALA A 84 3.81 24.30 -2.19
C ALA A 84 2.88 24.50 -3.41
N ILE A 85 1.57 24.76 -3.19
CA ILE A 85 0.66 25.13 -4.28
C ILE A 85 1.04 26.48 -4.87
N ASP A 86 1.28 27.48 -4.03
CA ASP A 86 1.62 28.83 -4.50
C ASP A 86 2.93 28.82 -5.28
N GLU A 87 3.93 28.05 -4.85
CA GLU A 87 5.17 27.86 -5.61
C GLU A 87 4.92 27.09 -6.91
N ALA A 88 4.05 26.08 -6.94
CA ALA A 88 3.72 25.34 -8.16
C ALA A 88 3.00 26.19 -9.21
N ILE A 89 2.16 27.13 -8.79
CA ILE A 89 1.44 28.03 -9.69
C ILE A 89 2.33 29.16 -10.19
N ASN A 90 3.19 29.70 -9.31
CA ASN A 90 4.09 30.80 -9.66
C ASN A 90 5.39 30.33 -10.34
N ALA A 91 5.68 29.03 -10.31
CA ALA A 91 6.81 28.47 -11.03
C ALA A 91 6.66 28.78 -12.52
N PRO A 92 7.66 29.36 -13.20
CA PRO A 92 7.60 29.58 -14.63
C PRO A 92 7.38 28.21 -15.28
N SER A 93 6.32 28.07 -16.08
CA SER A 93 5.93 26.85 -16.81
C SER A 93 6.93 26.47 -17.93
N GLY A 94 8.21 26.77 -17.73
CA GLY A 94 9.33 26.47 -18.61
C GLY A 94 9.76 25.03 -18.45
N GLY A 95 8.94 24.10 -18.93
CA GLY A 95 9.32 22.70 -19.00
C GLY A 95 8.13 21.81 -19.26
N SER A 96 7.70 21.76 -20.52
CA SER A 96 6.86 20.67 -21.03
C SER A 96 7.52 19.33 -20.69
N ALA A 97 7.13 18.77 -19.54
CA ALA A 97 7.48 17.42 -19.15
C ALA A 97 6.72 16.50 -20.10
N THR A 98 7.37 16.21 -21.23
CA THR A 98 7.03 15.08 -22.09
C THR A 98 6.69 13.89 -21.19
N LYS A 99 5.41 13.47 -21.22
CA LYS A 99 4.96 12.22 -20.58
C LYS A 99 6.04 11.16 -20.80
N PRO A 100 6.65 10.58 -19.75
CA PRO A 100 7.58 9.49 -19.92
C PRO A 100 6.82 8.36 -20.62
N LYS A 101 7.15 8.13 -21.89
CA LYS A 101 6.59 7.03 -22.67
C LYS A 101 6.96 5.75 -21.92
N PRO A 102 6.00 4.88 -21.56
CA PRO A 102 6.30 3.67 -20.80
C PRO A 102 7.34 2.86 -21.58
N LYS A 103 8.54 2.69 -21.01
CA LYS A 103 9.55 1.82 -21.59
C LYS A 103 8.96 0.40 -21.60
N PRO A 104 8.93 -0.30 -22.76
CA PRO A 104 8.47 -1.67 -22.81
C PRO A 104 9.32 -2.52 -21.88
N ILE A 105 8.67 -3.12 -20.88
CA ILE A 105 9.29 -4.17 -20.05
C ILE A 105 9.70 -5.27 -21.02
N THR A 106 11.00 -5.40 -21.24
CA THR A 106 11.57 -6.45 -22.07
C THR A 106 11.38 -7.75 -21.30
N ALA A 107 10.35 -8.51 -21.66
CA ALA A 107 10.08 -9.82 -21.09
C ALA A 107 11.28 -10.73 -21.37
N THR A 108 12.10 -10.98 -20.35
CA THR A 108 13.16 -11.97 -20.39
C THR A 108 12.49 -13.34 -20.55
N LYS A 109 12.49 -13.86 -21.78
CA LYS A 109 12.08 -15.23 -22.13
C LYS A 109 12.90 -16.21 -21.29
N LYS A 110 12.32 -16.74 -20.22
CA LYS A 110 12.77 -18.03 -19.64
C LYS A 110 12.24 -19.15 -20.54
N ALA A 111 13.17 -19.96 -21.04
CA ALA A 111 12.91 -21.13 -21.85
C ALA A 111 12.08 -22.18 -21.08
N PRO A 112 11.08 -22.82 -21.72
CA PRO A 112 10.42 -23.98 -21.14
C PRO A 112 11.23 -25.24 -21.44
N VAL A 113 11.63 -25.93 -20.37
CA VAL A 113 12.24 -27.26 -20.40
C VAL A 113 11.23 -28.28 -20.92
N LYS A 114 11.61 -28.96 -22.00
CA LYS A 114 11.00 -30.17 -22.56
C LYS A 114 10.76 -31.23 -21.47
N LYS A 115 9.54 -31.78 -21.41
CA LYS A 115 9.32 -33.19 -21.06
C LYS A 115 8.17 -33.75 -21.89
N GLU A 116 8.53 -34.74 -22.71
CA GLU A 116 7.65 -35.63 -23.44
C GLU A 116 6.90 -36.54 -22.48
N THR A 117 5.63 -36.83 -22.76
CA THR A 117 5.06 -38.20 -22.71
C THR A 117 3.73 -38.30 -23.48
N SER A 118 3.83 -38.95 -24.63
CA SER A 118 2.92 -39.88 -25.33
C SER A 118 1.45 -40.11 -24.93
N LYS A 119 0.60 -40.18 -25.99
CA LYS A 119 -0.55 -41.09 -26.27
C LYS A 119 -1.73 -41.07 -25.25
N ALA A 120 -3.01 -41.05 -25.62
CA ALA A 120 -3.68 -41.64 -26.77
C ALA A 120 -5.02 -40.94 -27.08
N LYS A 121 -5.45 -41.08 -28.35
CA LYS A 121 -6.77 -40.76 -28.90
C LYS A 121 -7.77 -41.87 -28.51
N PRO A 122 -9.07 -41.58 -28.38
CA PRO A 122 -9.99 -42.14 -29.37
C PRO A 122 -10.97 -41.13 -29.97
N LYS A 123 -11.29 -41.37 -31.24
CA LYS A 123 -12.32 -40.72 -32.04
C LYS A 123 -13.70 -41.20 -31.60
N THR A 124 -14.67 -40.29 -31.53
CA THR A 124 -16.04 -40.62 -31.95
C THR A 124 -16.67 -39.39 -32.60
N ALA A 125 -17.09 -39.58 -33.84
CA ALA A 125 -17.80 -38.60 -34.66
C ALA A 125 -19.25 -39.06 -34.79
N THR A 126 -20.23 -38.20 -34.53
CA THR A 126 -21.55 -38.34 -35.19
C THR A 126 -22.33 -37.01 -35.25
N LYS A 127 -22.39 -36.48 -36.49
CA LYS A 127 -23.48 -35.80 -37.23
C LYS A 127 -24.46 -34.79 -36.57
N LYS A 128 -24.52 -33.61 -37.22
CA LYS A 128 -25.67 -32.76 -37.71
C LYS A 128 -27.08 -33.20 -37.27
N ALA A 129 -28.09 -32.35 -36.98
CA ALA A 129 -28.51 -31.07 -37.57
C ALA A 129 -29.64 -30.42 -36.70
N PRO A 130 -30.24 -29.26 -37.07
CA PRO A 130 -30.93 -28.31 -36.18
C PRO A 130 -32.45 -28.49 -36.06
N VAL A 131 -33.03 -28.12 -34.91
CA VAL A 131 -34.49 -27.93 -34.73
C VAL A 131 -34.79 -26.61 -34.01
N LYS A 132 -35.80 -25.92 -34.54
CA LYS A 132 -36.32 -24.59 -34.17
C LYS A 132 -37.12 -24.60 -32.85
N LYS A 133 -37.17 -23.39 -32.26
CA LYS A 133 -38.26 -22.74 -31.50
C LYS A 133 -38.96 -23.54 -30.39
N GLU A 134 -38.88 -23.03 -29.16
CA GLU A 134 -40.07 -22.44 -28.53
C GLU A 134 -39.73 -21.59 -27.29
N THR A 135 -40.48 -20.50 -27.18
CA THR A 135 -40.53 -19.49 -26.14
C THR A 135 -40.99 -20.05 -24.79
N SER A 136 -40.24 -19.79 -23.72
CA SER A 136 -40.84 -19.60 -22.40
C SER A 136 -39.99 -18.66 -21.54
N LYS A 137 -40.63 -17.58 -21.07
CA LYS A 137 -40.10 -16.63 -20.09
C LYS A 137 -39.76 -17.36 -18.77
N PRO A 138 -38.55 -17.24 -18.22
CA PRO A 138 -38.30 -17.60 -16.84
C PRO A 138 -38.77 -16.44 -15.93
N LYS A 139 -39.69 -16.79 -15.03
CA LYS A 139 -40.19 -15.98 -13.91
C LYS A 139 -39.00 -15.53 -13.02
N PRO A 140 -38.95 -14.27 -12.53
CA PRO A 140 -37.88 -13.81 -11.65
C PRO A 140 -37.86 -14.62 -10.35
N LYS A 141 -36.76 -15.31 -10.08
CA LYS A 141 -36.49 -15.89 -8.76
C LYS A 141 -35.96 -14.77 -7.86
N GLU A 142 -36.71 -14.49 -6.81
CA GLU A 142 -36.30 -13.75 -5.62
C GLU A 142 -34.91 -14.22 -5.17
N LYS A 143 -33.94 -13.30 -5.16
CA LYS A 143 -32.64 -13.51 -4.52
C LYS A 143 -32.87 -13.55 -3.02
N LYS A 144 -32.76 -14.74 -2.45
CA LYS A 144 -32.60 -14.95 -1.01
C LYS A 144 -31.25 -14.36 -0.62
N GLU A 145 -31.30 -13.35 0.25
CA GLU A 145 -30.17 -12.75 0.93
C GLU A 145 -29.47 -13.83 1.76
N THR A 146 -28.30 -14.27 1.30
CA THR A 146 -27.40 -15.13 2.06
C THR A 146 -26.74 -14.30 3.14
N GLU A 147 -27.05 -14.60 4.40
CA GLU A 147 -26.35 -14.09 5.57
C GLU A 147 -24.83 -14.32 5.45
N PRO A 148 -24.00 -13.39 5.97
CA PRO A 148 -22.55 -13.51 5.94
C PRO A 148 -22.11 -14.71 6.78
N THR A 149 -21.41 -15.64 6.13
CA THR A 149 -20.76 -16.77 6.80
C THR A 149 -19.72 -16.25 7.79
N GLN A 150 -19.98 -16.39 9.09
CA GLN A 150 -19.00 -16.15 10.13
C GLN A 150 -17.83 -17.13 9.93
N TYR A 151 -16.65 -16.58 9.65
CA TYR A 151 -15.40 -17.34 9.64
C TYR A 151 -15.03 -17.67 11.09
N GLU A 152 -15.23 -18.92 11.49
CA GLU A 152 -14.70 -19.45 12.75
C GLU A 152 -13.16 -19.44 12.68
N THR A 153 -12.54 -18.55 13.43
CA THR A 153 -11.09 -18.49 13.62
C THR A 153 -10.65 -19.67 14.47
N LYS A 154 -10.10 -20.71 13.82
CA LYS A 154 -9.43 -21.80 14.53
C LYS A 154 -8.19 -21.25 15.24
N ALA A 155 -8.24 -21.21 16.56
CA ALA A 155 -7.13 -20.81 17.42
C ALA A 155 -5.91 -21.73 17.18
N VAL A 156 -4.87 -21.17 16.53
CA VAL A 156 -3.59 -21.84 16.36
C VAL A 156 -2.86 -21.77 17.69
N LYS A 157 -2.57 -22.93 18.31
CA LYS A 157 -1.74 -23.01 19.52
C LYS A 157 -0.31 -22.57 19.17
N THR A 158 0.05 -21.35 19.55
CA THR A 158 1.41 -20.81 19.42
C THR A 158 2.35 -21.60 20.34
N LYS A 159 3.55 -21.92 19.83
CA LYS A 159 4.63 -22.47 20.67
C LYS A 159 5.00 -21.42 21.71
N ILE A 160 5.27 -21.86 22.94
CA ILE A 160 5.80 -21.01 24.00
C ILE A 160 7.17 -20.50 23.50
N ILE A 161 7.22 -19.22 23.15
CA ILE A 161 8.45 -18.53 22.77
C ILE A 161 9.08 -18.02 24.07
N ASP A 162 10.35 -18.35 24.30
CA ASP A 162 11.11 -17.86 25.46
C ASP A 162 11.53 -16.40 25.19
N VAL A 163 10.78 -15.48 25.79
CA VAL A 163 10.97 -14.03 25.61
C VAL A 163 12.34 -13.59 26.13
N GLU A 164 12.80 -14.12 27.27
CA GLU A 164 14.10 -13.77 27.85
C GLU A 164 15.26 -14.16 26.94
N HIS A 165 15.16 -15.33 26.30
CA HIS A 165 16.17 -15.78 25.34
C HIS A 165 16.29 -14.80 24.17
N ILE A 166 15.16 -14.29 23.68
CA ILE A 166 15.14 -13.33 22.57
C ILE A 166 15.79 -12.02 23.00
N PHE A 167 15.41 -11.45 24.15
CA PHE A 167 16.03 -10.20 24.64
C PHE A 167 17.55 -10.31 24.80
N LYS A 168 18.05 -11.45 25.30
CA LYS A 168 19.51 -11.70 25.35
C LYS A 168 20.16 -11.72 23.97
N GLN A 169 19.48 -12.25 22.94
CA GLN A 169 19.97 -12.18 21.57
C GLN A 169 19.92 -10.75 20.99
N LEU A 170 18.91 -9.96 21.36
CA LEU A 170 18.73 -8.57 20.93
C LEU A 170 19.85 -7.65 21.45
N GLU A 171 20.40 -7.94 22.63
CA GLU A 171 21.52 -7.19 23.23
C GLU A 171 22.86 -7.42 22.50
N VAL A 172 23.02 -8.55 21.81
CA VAL A 172 24.27 -8.88 21.09
C VAL A 172 24.47 -7.98 19.86
N LEU A 173 23.37 -7.49 19.27
CA LEU A 173 23.46 -6.65 18.08
C LEU A 173 23.57 -5.17 18.45
N PRO A 174 24.46 -4.41 17.77
CA PRO A 174 24.57 -2.99 18.01
C PRO A 174 23.27 -2.26 17.62
N PRO A 175 22.96 -1.13 18.29
CA PRO A 175 21.91 -0.23 17.89
C PRO A 175 22.05 0.23 16.43
N MET A 176 20.94 0.58 15.79
CA MET A 176 20.98 1.15 14.44
C MET A 176 21.41 2.62 14.52
N GLU A 177 22.49 3.00 13.84
CA GLU A 177 22.99 4.38 13.86
C GLU A 177 21.89 5.38 13.48
N GLY A 178 21.74 6.43 14.29
CA GLY A 178 20.78 7.52 14.05
C GLY A 178 19.30 7.13 14.24
N SER A 179 19.00 5.98 14.82
CA SER A 179 17.63 5.54 15.06
C SER A 179 17.44 5.11 16.51
N ILE A 180 16.24 5.30 17.06
CA ILE A 180 15.87 4.89 18.41
C ILE A 180 14.99 3.64 18.34
N ARG A 181 15.30 2.63 19.16
CA ARG A 181 14.41 1.48 19.32
C ARG A 181 13.15 1.92 20.06
N ASP A 182 11.99 1.77 19.41
CA ASP A 182 10.70 2.16 20.01
C ASP A 182 9.92 0.90 20.44
N TYR A 183 9.87 -0.10 19.55
CA TYR A 183 9.04 -1.29 19.73
C TYR A 183 9.76 -2.60 19.42
N ILE A 184 9.37 -3.67 20.12
CA ILE A 184 9.78 -5.04 19.84
C ILE A 184 8.55 -5.96 19.85
N LEU A 185 8.33 -6.67 18.76
CA LEU A 185 7.31 -7.71 18.66
C LEU A 185 7.96 -9.07 18.86
N VAL A 186 7.47 -9.84 19.82
CA VAL A 186 7.90 -11.22 20.09
C VAL A 186 6.66 -12.10 20.11
N GLY A 187 6.51 -12.95 19.09
CA GLY A 187 5.30 -13.76 18.91
C GLY A 187 4.05 -12.89 18.75
N ASP A 188 3.15 -12.96 19.73
CA ASP A 188 1.89 -12.21 19.82
C ASP A 188 1.97 -10.98 20.74
N SER A 189 3.15 -10.70 21.29
CA SER A 189 3.35 -9.71 22.34
C SER A 189 4.17 -8.53 21.81
N LEU A 190 3.73 -7.30 22.10
CA LEU A 190 4.45 -6.07 21.80
C LEU A 190 5.06 -5.50 23.09
N PHE A 191 6.32 -5.09 23.02
CA PHE A 191 7.07 -4.45 24.10
C PHE A 191 7.54 -3.06 23.65
N ILE A 192 7.46 -2.07 24.55
CA ILE A 192 8.15 -0.78 24.38
C ILE A 192 9.56 -0.95 24.94
N ALA A 193 10.59 -0.75 24.11
CA ALA A 193 11.97 -1.01 24.52
C ALA A 193 12.86 0.18 24.17
N PRO A 194 12.99 1.20 25.05
CA PRO A 194 14.02 2.21 24.89
C PRO A 194 15.41 1.56 24.94
N GLU A 195 16.42 2.21 24.35
CA GLU A 195 17.77 1.67 24.12
C GLU A 195 18.46 1.07 25.36
N ASN A 196 18.07 1.50 26.56
CA ASN A 196 18.61 1.00 27.83
C ASN A 196 17.72 -0.07 28.44
N ILE A 197 17.83 -1.30 27.94
CA ILE A 197 17.21 -2.50 28.54
C ILE A 197 18.09 -2.93 29.73
N GLU A 198 18.15 -2.13 30.80
CA GLU A 198 18.83 -2.58 32.04
C GLU A 198 17.89 -3.39 32.95
N LYS A 199 16.59 -3.41 32.66
CA LYS A 199 15.63 -4.23 33.39
C LYS A 199 14.64 -4.85 32.42
N SER A 200 14.59 -6.19 32.45
CA SER A 200 13.54 -7.02 31.88
C SER A 200 12.22 -6.82 32.65
N ASP A 201 11.81 -5.57 32.88
CA ASP A 201 10.53 -5.28 33.48
C ASP A 201 9.47 -5.64 32.45
N SER A 202 8.84 -6.78 32.73
CA SER A 202 7.68 -7.35 32.03
C SER A 202 6.48 -6.39 31.99
N GLU A 203 6.61 -5.21 32.60
CA GLU A 203 5.62 -4.14 32.69
C GLU A 203 5.48 -3.30 31.40
N SER A 204 6.36 -3.48 30.42
CA SER A 204 6.33 -2.74 29.14
C SER A 204 5.50 -3.42 28.04
N LYS A 205 4.76 -4.50 28.36
CA LYS A 205 3.88 -5.17 27.41
C LYS A 205 2.66 -4.30 27.09
N VAL A 206 2.53 -3.90 25.84
CA VAL A 206 1.40 -3.09 25.35
C VAL A 206 0.43 -3.99 24.58
N GLN A 207 -0.86 -3.83 24.85
CA GLN A 207 -1.89 -4.41 23.98
C GLN A 207 -2.04 -3.54 22.73
N LEU A 208 -1.76 -4.11 21.57
CA LEU A 208 -2.07 -3.46 20.30
C LEU A 208 -3.59 -3.54 20.05
N PRO A 209 -4.22 -2.45 19.58
CA PRO A 209 -5.56 -2.56 19.03
C PRO A 209 -5.54 -3.43 17.78
N ASP A 210 -6.61 -4.21 17.58
CA ASP A 210 -6.80 -4.94 16.33
C ASP A 210 -6.85 -3.95 15.16
N GLY A 211 -6.02 -4.15 14.15
CA GLY A 211 -6.02 -3.30 12.97
C GLY A 211 -4.68 -3.18 12.26
N SER A 212 -4.60 -2.23 11.33
CA SER A 212 -3.39 -1.88 10.61
C SER A 212 -2.63 -0.77 11.34
N PHE A 213 -1.35 -1.00 11.63
CA PHE A 213 -0.43 0.00 12.14
C PHE A 213 0.44 0.54 10.99
N VAL A 214 0.34 1.84 10.70
CA VAL A 214 1.19 2.49 9.69
C VAL A 214 2.50 2.92 10.36
N ALA A 215 3.61 2.39 9.87
CA ALA A 215 4.93 2.56 10.45
C ALA A 215 5.91 3.19 9.44
N ASP A 216 5.51 4.31 8.83
CA ASP A 216 6.25 4.92 7.71
C ASP A 216 7.65 5.44 8.09
N ASP A 217 7.83 5.85 9.35
CA ASP A 217 9.10 6.36 9.88
C ASP A 217 9.89 5.30 10.65
N TYR A 218 9.51 4.02 10.50
CA TYR A 218 10.19 2.89 11.14
C TYR A 218 10.99 2.04 10.17
N VAL A 219 12.19 1.64 10.61
CA VAL A 219 13.00 0.62 9.95
C VAL A 219 12.83 -0.69 10.73
N PRO A 220 12.16 -1.71 10.15
CA PRO A 220 12.03 -3.00 10.81
C PRO A 220 13.34 -3.79 10.73
N ARG A 221 13.76 -4.38 11.85
CA ARG A 221 14.86 -5.36 11.92
C ARG A 221 14.28 -6.72 12.31
N LEU A 222 14.51 -7.73 11.46
CA LEU A 222 13.97 -9.08 11.65
C LEU A 222 14.98 -9.98 12.37
N PHE A 223 14.50 -10.75 13.34
CA PHE A 223 15.27 -11.79 14.02
C PHE A 223 14.77 -13.15 13.58
N LEU A 224 15.67 -13.95 13.03
CA LEU A 224 15.34 -15.26 12.49
C LEU A 224 16.06 -16.37 13.24
N GLU A 225 15.33 -17.41 13.59
CA GLU A 225 15.87 -18.65 14.13
C GLU A 225 15.29 -19.83 13.35
N ASN A 226 16.16 -20.70 12.83
CA ASN A 226 15.74 -21.84 12.00
C ASN A 226 14.85 -21.44 10.80
N GLY A 227 15.12 -20.28 10.19
CA GLY A 227 14.36 -19.75 9.05
C GLY A 227 12.97 -19.22 9.41
N LYS A 228 12.67 -19.03 10.70
CA LYS A 228 11.40 -18.45 11.17
C LYS A 228 11.65 -17.13 11.87
N ILE A 229 10.76 -16.17 11.67
CA ILE A 229 10.80 -14.90 12.39
C ILE A 229 10.40 -15.17 13.84
N ILE A 230 11.31 -14.90 14.76
CA ILE A 230 11.09 -15.04 16.22
C ILE A 230 10.78 -13.68 16.87
N ALA A 231 11.30 -12.59 16.31
CA ALA A 231 11.03 -11.24 16.75
C ALA A 231 11.20 -10.20 15.63
N VAL A 232 10.59 -9.04 15.83
CA VAL A 232 10.71 -7.86 14.96
C VAL A 232 10.97 -6.64 15.83
N GLU A 233 12.06 -5.94 15.61
CA GLU A 233 12.29 -4.60 16.18
C GLU A 233 11.82 -3.53 15.22
N LEU A 234 11.20 -2.47 15.73
CA LEU A 234 10.88 -1.27 14.97
C LEU A 234 11.74 -0.11 15.48
N TRP A 235 12.60 0.38 14.60
CA TRP A 235 13.52 1.49 14.87
C TRP A 235 12.98 2.77 14.26
N ARG A 236 12.73 3.80 15.07
CA ARG A 236 12.29 5.11 14.59
C ARG A 236 13.50 5.93 14.16
N GLN A 237 13.49 6.45 12.93
CA GLN A 237 14.52 7.38 12.48
C GLN A 237 14.35 8.73 13.17
N ASN A 238 15.44 9.29 13.70
CA ASN A 238 15.46 10.66 14.23
C ASN A 238 15.47 11.71 13.12
#